data_AF-A0AAU2WQZ1-F1
#
_entry.id   AF-A0AAU2WQZ1-F1
#
_cell.length_a   1.000
_cell.length_b   1.000
_cell.length_c   1.000
_cell.angle_alpha   90.00
_cell.angle_beta   90.00
_cell.angle_gamma   90.00
#
_symmetry.space_group_name_H-M   'P 1'
#
loop_
_entity.id
_entity.type
_entity.pdbx_description
1 polymer ?
#
loop_
_entity_poly.entity_id
_entity_poly.type
_entity_poly.pdbx_seq_one_letter_code
_entity_poly.pdbx_strand_id
1 'polypeptide(L)' 'MAADPEHERDETWEDVTFDEDFIRSAETTEPSARARMLAARWRNESPEPQPWRSDKPPAGWFFSRA' A
#
# COMPACT_ATOMS: atom_id res chain seq x y z
N MET A 1 20.32 27.45 -27.46
CA MET A 1 19.22 26.49 -27.27
C MET A 1 18.93 26.53 -25.79
N ALA A 2 17.84 27.21 -25.39
CA ALA A 2 17.44 27.25 -23.98
C ALA A 2 17.03 25.83 -23.58
N ALA A 3 17.49 25.35 -22.42
CA ALA A 3 17.06 24.07 -21.90
C ALA A 3 15.53 24.07 -21.78
N ASP A 4 14.90 23.00 -22.24
CA ASP A 4 13.47 22.81 -22.09
C ASP A 4 13.19 22.58 -20.60
N PRO A 5 12.35 23.38 -19.93
CA PRO A 5 12.08 23.23 -18.50
C PRO A 5 11.50 21.86 -18.16
N GLU A 6 10.97 21.12 -19.12
CA GLU A 6 10.51 19.74 -18.92
C GLU A 6 11.69 18.76 -18.78
N HIS A 7 12.85 19.04 -19.40
CA HIS A 7 14.06 18.19 -19.31
C HIS A 7 14.78 18.35 -17.97
N GLU A 8 14.86 19.59 -17.44
CA GLU A 8 15.47 19.86 -16.13
C GLU A 8 14.68 19.21 -14.98
N ARG A 9 13.35 19.07 -15.10
CA ARG A 9 12.54 18.38 -14.10
C ARG A 9 12.79 16.88 -14.10
N ASP A 10 12.97 16.26 -15.27
CA ASP A 10 13.25 14.83 -15.41
C ASP A 10 14.62 14.49 -14.77
N GLU A 11 15.65 15.29 -15.07
CA GLU A 11 16.99 15.18 -14.48
C GLU A 11 17.01 15.29 -12.95
N THR A 12 16.09 16.09 -12.38
CA THR A 12 16.00 16.29 -10.91
C THR A 12 15.51 15.02 -10.19
N TRP A 13 14.70 14.19 -10.85
CA TRP A 13 14.14 12.97 -10.24
C TRP A 13 14.92 11.70 -10.57
N GLU A 14 15.72 11.70 -11.64
CA GLU A 14 16.54 10.56 -12.08
C GLU A 14 17.59 10.12 -11.03
N ASP A 15 18.09 11.03 -10.19
CA ASP A 15 19.07 10.72 -9.13
C ASP A 15 18.44 10.46 -7.74
N VAL A 16 17.11 10.58 -7.61
CA VAL A 16 16.43 10.41 -6.31
C VAL A 16 16.26 8.93 -5.99
N THR A 17 16.90 8.50 -4.90
CA THR A 17 16.74 7.13 -4.38
C THR A 17 15.59 7.07 -3.36
N PHE A 18 14.57 6.24 -3.66
CA PHE A 18 13.42 6.01 -2.78
C PHE A 18 13.65 4.87 -1.79
N ASP A 19 14.67 4.99 -0.96
CA ASP A 19 15.02 4.00 0.06
C ASP A 19 14.28 4.22 1.40
N GLU A 20 14.65 3.43 2.41
CA GLU A 20 14.01 3.51 3.73
C GLU A 20 14.29 4.83 4.45
N ASP A 21 15.47 5.41 4.27
CA ASP A 21 15.84 6.67 4.92
C ASP A 21 15.06 7.83 4.30
N PHE A 22 14.88 7.84 2.97
CA PHE A 22 14.00 8.77 2.29
C PHE A 22 12.58 8.71 2.84
N ILE A 23 11.99 7.50 2.94
CA ILE A 23 10.63 7.31 3.46
C ILE A 23 10.52 7.80 4.91
N ARG A 24 11.52 7.51 5.75
CA ARG A 24 11.54 7.91 7.17
C ARG A 24 11.75 9.41 7.38
N SER A 25 12.38 10.09 6.42
CA SER A 25 12.60 11.54 6.49
C SER A 25 11.33 12.37 6.26
N ALA A 26 10.25 11.75 5.75
CA ALA A 26 8.99 12.44 5.51
C ALA A 26 8.45 13.05 6.81
N GLU A 27 8.24 14.36 6.82
CA GLU A 27 7.71 15.10 7.97
C GLU A 27 6.31 14.60 8.37
N THR A 28 5.52 14.17 7.38
CA THR A 28 4.17 13.66 7.60
C THR A 28 4.08 12.18 7.24
N THR A 29 3.54 11.39 8.15
CA THR A 29 3.13 10.02 7.88
C THR A 29 1.62 9.96 7.72
N GLU A 30 1.15 9.80 6.48
CA GLU A 30 -0.26 9.58 6.21
C GLU A 30 -0.58 8.09 6.04
N PRO A 31 -1.82 7.66 6.33
CA PRO A 31 -2.24 6.31 6.00
C PRO A 31 -2.13 6.09 4.49
N SER A 32 -1.75 4.86 4.12
CA SER A 32 -1.69 4.46 2.71
C SER A 32 -3.01 4.76 2.00
N ALA A 33 -2.96 5.02 0.70
CA ALA A 33 -4.15 5.28 -0.11
C ALA A 33 -5.23 4.19 0.12
N ARG A 34 -4.80 2.93 0.18
CA ARG A 34 -5.68 1.79 0.49
C ARG A 34 -6.34 1.89 1.86
N ALA A 35 -5.59 2.27 2.90
CA ALA A 35 -6.14 2.44 4.25
C ALA A 35 -7.19 3.55 4.29
N ARG A 36 -6.94 4.68 3.61
CA ARG A 36 -7.93 5.78 3.50
C ARG A 36 -9.19 5.34 2.76
N MET A 37 -9.05 4.59 1.66
CA MET A 37 -10.18 4.02 0.93
C MET A 37 -11.01 3.06 1.79
N LEU A 38 -10.37 2.15 2.54
CA LEU A 38 -11.06 1.23 3.44
C LEU A 38 -11.77 1.96 4.57
N ALA A 39 -11.12 2.94 5.19
CA ALA A 39 -11.72 3.76 6.23
C ALA A 39 -12.96 4.50 5.71
N ALA A 40 -12.89 5.07 4.50
CA ALA A 40 -14.03 5.73 3.88
C ALA A 40 -15.20 4.77 3.65
N ARG A 41 -14.92 3.56 3.14
CA ARG A 41 -15.93 2.51 2.94
C ARG A 41 -16.59 2.11 4.28
N TRP A 42 -15.78 1.81 5.29
CA TRP A 42 -16.27 1.26 6.56
C TRP A 42 -17.06 2.23 7.42
N ARG A 43 -16.94 3.55 7.20
CA ARG A 43 -17.82 4.55 7.82
C ARG A 43 -19.30 4.33 7.47
N ASN A 44 -19.58 3.82 6.27
CA ASN A 44 -20.95 3.59 5.81
C ASN A 44 -21.31 2.09 5.77
N GLU A 45 -20.33 1.23 5.57
CA GLU A 45 -20.50 -0.20 5.40
C GLU A 45 -19.43 -0.94 6.21
N SER A 46 -19.69 -1.11 7.50
CA SER A 46 -18.80 -1.87 8.38
C SER A 46 -18.69 -3.32 7.89
N PRO A 47 -17.50 -3.92 7.92
CA PRO A 47 -17.35 -5.32 7.53
C PRO A 47 -18.07 -6.22 8.55
N GLU A 48 -18.71 -7.27 8.06
CA GLU A 48 -19.26 -8.30 8.94
C GLU A 48 -18.15 -8.97 9.77
N PRO A 49 -18.39 -9.28 11.06
CA PRO A 49 -17.43 -10.00 11.88
C PRO A 49 -17.12 -11.36 11.25
N GLN A 50 -15.86 -11.56 10.87
CA GLN A 50 -15.39 -12.85 10.40
C GLN A 50 -14.78 -13.65 11.56
N PRO A 51 -15.00 -14.97 11.63
CA PRO A 51 -14.35 -15.79 12.65
C PRO A 51 -12.83 -15.73 12.46
N TRP A 52 -12.08 -15.76 13.56
CA TRP A 52 -10.61 -15.63 13.54
C TRP A 52 -9.92 -16.72 12.71
N ARG A 53 -10.63 -17.83 12.51
CA ARG A 53 -10.33 -18.91 11.58
C ARG A 53 -11.58 -19.21 10.78
N SER A 54 -11.42 -19.47 9.50
CA SER A 54 -12.52 -19.98 8.69
C SER A 54 -12.88 -21.38 9.20
N ASP A 55 -14.17 -21.63 9.45
CA ASP A 55 -14.66 -22.98 9.78
C ASP A 55 -14.47 -23.97 8.62
N LYS A 56 -14.31 -23.44 7.39
CA LYS A 56 -13.93 -24.23 6.23
C LYS A 56 -12.41 -24.17 6.06
N PRO A 57 -11.74 -25.33 5.92
CA PRO A 57 -10.37 -25.30 5.44
C PRO A 57 -10.33 -24.56 4.10
N PRO A 58 -9.36 -23.66 3.87
CA PRO A 58 -9.17 -23.05 2.57
C PRO A 58 -9.08 -24.16 1.53
N ALA A 59 -9.72 -23.97 0.37
CA ALA A 59 -9.73 -24.94 -0.71
C ALA A 59 -8.29 -25.34 -1.06
N GLY A 60 -7.82 -26.48 -0.56
CA GLY A 60 -6.42 -26.92 -0.67
C GLY A 60 -5.77 -27.48 0.60
N TRP A 61 -6.32 -27.31 1.80
CA TRP A 61 -5.82 -28.02 3.00
C TRP A 61 -6.39 -29.44 3.11
N PHE A 62 -5.90 -30.34 2.25
CA PHE A 62 -5.96 -31.77 2.51
C PHE A 62 -4.76 -32.14 3.38
N PHE A 63 -4.94 -32.39 4.67
CA PHE A 63 -3.96 -33.19 5.42
C PHE A 63 -4.23 -34.65 5.08
N SER A 64 -3.58 -35.18 4.05
CA SER A 64 -3.47 -36.63 3.88
C SER A 64 -2.65 -37.19 5.04
N ARG A 65 -3.29 -37.91 5.95
CA ARG A 65 -2.58 -38.85 6.82
C ARG A 65 -3.47 -40.07 7.10
N ALA A 66 -2.88 -41.21 6.77
CA ALA A 66 -3.38 -42.57 6.97
C ALA A 66 -3.57 -42.91 8.45
#